data_AF-A0ABD7TV29-F1
#
_entry.id   AF-A0ABD7TV29-F1
#
_cell.length_a   1.000
_cell.length_b   1.000
_cell.length_c   1.000
_cell.angle_alpha   90.00
_cell.angle_beta   90.00
_cell.angle_gamma   90.00
#
_symmetry.space_group_name_H-M   'P 1'
#
loop_
_entity.id
_entity.type
_entity.pdbx_description
1 polymer ?
#
loop_
_entity_poly.entity_id
_entity_poly.type
_entity_poly.pdbx_seq_one_letter_code
_entity_poly.pdbx_strand_id
1 'polypeptide(L)'
;MNSHKLHENYEHRSGTNTSDLVIEAQKREITKVIAPEHDKRHTEIKKTLEDQESNLIEIINSHCSTFNKEFDGVAKGDWTKSAMEELSKINTNLKSIAE
;
A
#
# COMPACT_ATOMS: atom_id res chain seq x y z
N MET A 1 -3.91 -15.43 -82.13
CA MET A 1 -4.13 -16.51 -81.15
C MET A 1 -3.39 -16.18 -79.87
N ASN A 2 -4.14 -16.15 -78.76
CA ASN A 2 -3.79 -16.14 -77.32
C ASN A 2 -2.84 -15.03 -76.82
N SER A 3 -3.30 -13.98 -76.10
CA SER A 3 -4.12 -13.93 -74.87
C SER A 3 -3.41 -14.53 -73.64
N HIS A 4 -2.66 -13.71 -72.90
CA HIS A 4 -2.84 -13.44 -71.47
C HIS A 4 -1.64 -12.64 -70.94
N LYS A 5 -1.82 -11.31 -70.83
CA LYS A 5 -1.30 -10.56 -69.69
C LYS A 5 -2.25 -10.88 -68.54
N LEU A 6 -1.78 -11.25 -67.35
CA LEU A 6 -2.44 -11.02 -66.05
C LEU A 6 -1.60 -11.65 -64.92
N HIS A 7 -1.33 -10.83 -63.89
CA HIS A 7 -0.85 -11.15 -62.54
C HIS A 7 0.49 -11.91 -62.41
N GLU A 8 1.48 -11.40 -61.70
CA GLU A 8 1.44 -11.28 -60.24
C GLU A 8 2.11 -10.00 -59.73
N ASN A 9 1.31 -9.19 -59.04
CA ASN A 9 1.72 -8.20 -58.07
C ASN A 9 1.52 -8.83 -56.68
N TYR A 10 2.29 -8.35 -55.68
CA TYR A 10 2.24 -8.71 -54.25
C TYR A 10 2.85 -10.10 -53.97
N GLU A 11 3.96 -10.22 -53.25
CA GLU A 11 4.03 -9.83 -51.84
C GLU A 11 5.38 -9.20 -51.43
N HIS A 12 5.36 -7.90 -51.16
CA HIS A 12 6.12 -7.32 -50.06
C HIS A 12 5.10 -6.99 -48.96
N ARG A 13 4.87 -7.93 -48.03
CA ARG A 13 4.17 -7.62 -46.78
C ARG A 13 5.15 -7.72 -45.62
N SER A 14 5.68 -6.54 -45.30
CA SER A 14 6.12 -6.14 -43.97
C SER A 14 5.08 -6.58 -42.93
N GLY A 15 5.38 -7.64 -42.19
CA GLY A 15 4.55 -8.15 -41.09
C GLY A 15 5.13 -7.88 -39.70
N THR A 16 6.28 -7.20 -39.58
CA THR A 16 7.06 -7.14 -38.33
C THR A 16 7.16 -5.75 -37.71
N ASN A 17 7.00 -4.66 -38.48
CA ASN A 17 7.35 -3.32 -37.98
C ASN A 17 6.29 -2.66 -37.09
N THR A 18 5.00 -2.95 -37.26
CA THR A 18 3.93 -2.30 -36.48
C THR A 18 3.78 -2.86 -35.08
N SER A 19 3.99 -4.17 -34.90
CA SER A 19 3.91 -4.82 -33.58
C SER A 19 5.00 -4.32 -32.64
N ASP A 20 6.25 -4.23 -33.14
CA ASP A 20 7.39 -3.80 -32.33
C ASP A 20 7.28 -2.33 -31.91
N LEU A 21 6.80 -1.46 -32.80
CA LEU A 21 6.57 -0.05 -32.47
C LEU A 21 5.49 0.15 -31.41
N VAL A 22 4.44 -0.68 -31.42
CA VAL A 22 3.40 -0.67 -30.39
C VAL A 22 3.96 -1.16 -29.05
N ILE A 23 4.74 -2.24 -29.05
CA ILE A 23 5.39 -2.75 -27.84
C ILE A 23 6.33 -1.70 -27.23
N GLU A 24 7.13 -1.01 -28.05
CA GLU A 24 8.04 0.04 -27.57
C GLU A 24 7.30 1.30 -27.11
N ALA A 25 6.13 1.61 -27.67
CA ALA A 25 5.26 2.66 -27.15
C ALA A 25 4.69 2.27 -25.78
N GLN A 26 4.18 1.05 -25.63
CA GLN A 26 3.65 0.52 -24.37
C GLN A 26 4.72 0.45 -23.28
N LYS A 27 5.93 -0.04 -23.59
CA LYS A 27 7.05 -0.04 -22.63
C LYS A 27 7.37 1.38 -22.16
N ARG A 28 7.41 2.35 -23.07
CA ARG A 28 7.65 3.75 -22.73
C ARG A 28 6.54 4.32 -21.85
N GLU A 29 5.29 4.01 -22.12
CA GLU A 29 4.15 4.43 -21.30
C GLU A 29 4.21 3.81 -19.90
N ILE A 30 4.48 2.50 -19.81
CA ILE A 30 4.64 1.81 -18.52
C ILE A 30 5.76 2.44 -17.70
N THR A 31 6.94 2.61 -18.30
CA THR A 31 8.11 3.10 -17.56
C THR A 31 8.01 4.59 -17.20
N LYS A 32 7.42 5.43 -18.07
CA LYS A 32 7.40 6.88 -17.86
C LYS A 32 6.19 7.40 -17.10
N VAL A 33 5.08 6.66 -17.12
CA VAL A 33 3.81 7.12 -16.55
C VAL A 33 3.35 6.14 -15.47
N ILE A 34 3.09 4.89 -15.85
CA ILE A 34 2.42 3.93 -14.95
C ILE A 34 3.29 3.59 -13.74
N ALA A 35 4.57 3.28 -13.94
CA ALA A 35 5.47 2.90 -12.85
C ALA A 35 5.68 4.06 -11.84
N PRO A 36 6.02 5.29 -12.28
CA PRO A 36 6.12 6.43 -11.37
C PRO A 36 4.81 6.76 -10.62
N GLU A 37 3.66 6.65 -11.28
CA GLU A 37 2.36 6.86 -10.62
C GLU A 37 2.03 5.77 -9.61
N HIS A 38 2.34 4.52 -9.94
CA HIS A 38 2.21 3.39 -9.02
C HIS A 38 3.09 3.58 -7.78
N ASP A 39 4.35 3.95 -7.97
CA ASP A 39 5.28 4.20 -6.87
C ASP A 39 4.81 5.35 -5.99
N LYS A 40 4.36 6.46 -6.59
CA LYS A 40 3.77 7.58 -5.85
C LYS A 40 2.57 7.13 -5.02
N ARG A 41 1.63 6.41 -5.62
CA ARG A 41 0.44 5.91 -4.92
C ARG A 41 0.82 4.95 -3.78
N HIS A 42 1.79 4.07 -4.02
CA HIS A 42 2.29 3.16 -2.99
C HIS A 42 2.89 3.94 -1.81
N THR A 43 3.71 4.96 -2.06
CA THR A 43 4.26 5.84 -1.03
C THR A 43 3.16 6.59 -0.26
N GLU A 44 2.16 7.13 -0.96
CA GLU A 44 1.03 7.84 -0.32
C GLU A 44 0.21 6.91 0.58
N ILE A 45 -0.08 5.69 0.11
CA ILE A 45 -0.78 4.67 0.90
C ILE A 45 0.06 4.29 2.12
N LYS A 46 1.36 4.02 1.93
CA LYS A 46 2.25 3.66 3.03
C LYS A 46 2.25 4.73 4.12
N LYS A 47 2.42 5.99 3.73
CA LYS A 47 2.40 7.12 4.68
C LYS A 47 1.05 7.21 5.40
N THR A 48 -0.06 7.05 4.68
CA THR A 48 -1.40 7.09 5.28
C THR A 48 -1.57 5.99 6.33
N LEU A 49 -1.07 4.78 6.05
CA LEU A 49 -1.12 3.66 6.98
C LEU A 49 -0.25 3.91 8.22
N GLU A 50 0.96 4.44 8.05
CA GLU A 50 1.84 4.83 9.15
C GLU A 50 1.19 5.91 10.04
N ASP A 51 0.59 6.93 9.43
CA ASP A 51 -0.15 7.99 10.15
C ASP A 51 -1.37 7.41 10.90
N GLN A 52 -2.10 6.47 10.30
CA GLN A 52 -3.25 5.80 10.92
C GLN A 52 -2.83 4.91 12.10
N GLU A 53 -1.75 4.15 11.96
CA GLU A 53 -1.20 3.32 13.04
C GLU A 53 -0.76 4.16 14.24
N SER A 54 -0.03 5.26 13.98
CA SER A 54 0.38 6.20 15.02
C SER A 54 -0.83 6.79 15.77
N ASN A 55 -1.85 7.26 15.05
CA ASN A 55 -3.08 7.77 15.66
C ASN A 55 -3.81 6.71 16.51
N LEU A 56 -3.87 5.45 16.04
CA LEU A 56 -4.48 4.36 16.80
C LEU A 56 -3.72 4.08 18.10
N ILE A 57 -2.39 4.06 18.05
CA ILE A 57 -1.54 3.90 19.24
C ILE A 57 -1.80 5.01 20.26
N GLU A 58 -1.86 6.28 19.81
CA GLU A 58 -2.16 7.42 20.68
C GLU A 58 -3.54 7.30 21.35
N ILE A 59 -4.58 6.93 20.57
CA ILE A 59 -5.94 6.74 21.09
C ILE A 59 -5.97 5.64 22.15
N ILE A 60 -5.33 4.50 21.91
CA ILE A 60 -5.33 3.39 22.87
C ILE A 60 -4.56 3.79 24.13
N ASN A 61 -3.40 4.44 24.00
CA ASN A 61 -2.64 4.94 25.15
C ASN A 61 -3.44 5.94 25.99
N SER A 62 -4.16 6.85 25.34
CA SER A 62 -5.05 7.82 26.01
C SER A 62 -6.21 7.13 26.75
N HIS A 63 -6.87 6.15 26.11
CA HIS A 63 -7.91 5.35 26.76
C HIS A 63 -7.39 4.56 27.96
N CYS A 64 -6.26 3.85 27.80
CA CYS A 64 -5.65 3.11 28.91
C CYS A 64 -5.26 4.04 30.06
N SER A 65 -4.70 5.21 29.78
CA SER A 65 -4.36 6.21 30.81
C SER A 65 -5.59 6.72 31.55
N THR A 66 -6.66 7.02 30.82
CA THR A 66 -7.93 7.50 31.39
C THR A 66 -8.58 6.42 32.24
N PHE A 67 -8.69 5.20 31.72
CA PHE A 67 -9.25 4.05 32.43
C PHE A 67 -8.41 3.70 33.68
N ASN A 68 -7.08 3.80 33.60
CA ASN A 68 -6.22 3.56 34.76
C ASN A 68 -6.51 4.53 35.93
N LYS A 69 -6.88 5.78 35.64
CA LYS A 69 -7.26 6.78 36.66
C LYS A 69 -8.59 6.44 37.33
N GLU A 70 -9.47 5.69 36.68
CA GLU A 70 -10.74 5.26 37.30
C GLU A 70 -10.50 4.36 38.51
N PHE A 71 -9.33 3.69 38.59
CA PHE A 71 -8.96 2.84 39.72
C PHE A 71 -8.43 3.60 40.94
N ASP A 72 -8.15 4.91 40.84
CA ASP A 72 -7.57 5.67 41.96
C ASP A 72 -8.50 5.76 43.17
N GLY A 73 -9.82 5.72 42.95
CA GLY A 73 -10.86 5.75 43.99
C GLY A 73 -11.38 4.37 44.41
N VAL A 74 -10.90 3.28 43.82
CA VAL A 74 -11.44 1.93 44.03
C VAL A 74 -10.61 1.18 45.08
N ALA A 75 -11.24 0.29 45.85
CA ALA A 75 -10.52 -0.58 46.77
C ALA A 75 -9.49 -1.43 46.00
N LYS A 76 -8.20 -1.30 46.38
CA LYS A 76 -7.08 -1.95 45.68
C LYS A 76 -6.91 -3.42 46.09
N GLY A 77 -7.90 -4.23 45.73
CA GLY A 77 -7.83 -5.69 45.80
C GLY A 77 -6.97 -6.28 44.68
N ASP A 78 -6.81 -7.61 44.69
CA ASP A 78 -5.94 -8.31 43.73
C ASP A 78 -6.39 -8.13 42.29
N TRP A 79 -7.70 -8.09 42.04
CA TRP A 79 -8.25 -7.84 40.70
C TRP A 79 -7.88 -6.45 40.17
N THR A 80 -7.91 -5.42 41.04
CA THR A 80 -7.53 -4.04 40.70
C THR A 80 -6.05 -3.97 40.33
N LYS A 81 -5.19 -4.66 41.09
CA LYS A 81 -3.74 -4.71 40.81
C LYS A 81 -3.47 -5.40 39.47
N SER A 82 -4.08 -6.55 39.22
CA SER A 82 -3.93 -7.27 37.95
C SER A 82 -4.38 -6.41 36.76
N ALA A 83 -5.51 -5.70 36.88
CA ALA A 83 -6.00 -4.79 35.84
C ALA A 83 -5.00 -3.65 35.55
N MET A 84 -4.45 -3.00 36.59
CA MET A 84 -3.44 -1.95 36.41
C MET A 84 -2.15 -2.48 35.77
N GLU A 85 -1.72 -3.70 36.12
CA GLU A 85 -0.56 -4.34 35.50
C GLU A 85 -0.76 -4.67 34.02
N GLU A 86 -1.94 -5.17 33.65
CA GLU A 86 -2.29 -5.42 32.25
C GLU A 86 -2.30 -4.13 31.43
N LEU A 87 -2.87 -3.04 31.96
CA LEU A 87 -2.84 -1.72 31.31
C LEU A 87 -1.41 -1.21 31.12
N SER A 88 -0.54 -1.43 32.11
CA SER A 88 0.88 -1.06 32.01
C SER A 88 1.61 -1.86 30.92
N LYS A 89 1.33 -3.17 30.81
CA LYS A 89 1.87 -4.03 29.73
C LYS A 89 1.40 -3.58 28.36
N ILE A 90 0.10 -3.26 28.20
CA ILE A 90 -0.45 -2.75 26.94
C ILE A 90 0.27 -1.47 26.53
N ASN A 91 0.39 -0.49 27.43
CA ASN A 91 1.08 0.78 27.15
C ASN A 91 2.56 0.57 26.77
N THR A 92 3.23 -0.39 27.40
CA THR A 92 4.63 -0.73 27.08
C THR A 92 4.75 -1.33 25.68
N ASN A 93 3.90 -2.31 25.35
CA ASN A 93 3.89 -2.94 24.04
C ASN A 93 3.56 -1.94 22.93
N LEU A 94 2.61 -1.03 23.15
CA LEU A 94 2.24 0.01 22.19
C LEU A 94 3.38 0.99 21.92
N LYS A 95 4.15 1.36 22.94
CA LYS A 95 5.36 2.19 22.74
C LYS A 95 6.40 1.49 21.87
N SER A 96 6.63 0.20 22.07
CA SER A 96 7.59 -0.56 21.25
C SER A 96 7.16 -0.75 19.79
N ILE A 97 5.88 -0.59 19.46
CA ILE A 97 5.38 -0.60 18.07
C ILE A 97 5.62 0.76 17.41
N ALA A 98 5.64 1.84 18.19
CA ALA A 98 5.85 3.21 17.70
C ALA A 98 7.33 3.62 17.58
N GLU A 99 8.27 2.82 18.10
CA GLU A 99 9.74 3.03 18.08
C GLU A 99 10.42 2.27 16.94
#